data_AF-A0A3N9NHX0-F1
#
_entry.id   AF-A0A3N9NHX0-F1
#
_cell.length_a   1.000
_cell.length_b   1.000
_cell.length_c   1.000
_cell.angle_alpha   90.00
_cell.angle_beta   90.00
_cell.angle_gamma   90.00
#
_symmetry.space_group_name_H-M   'P 1'
#
loop_
_entity.id
_entity.type
_entity.pdbx_description
1 polymer ?
#
loop_
_entity_poly.entity_id
_entity_poly.type
_entity_poly.pdbx_seq_one_letter_code
_entity_poly.pdbx_strand_id
1 'polypeptide(L)'
;MLELGRSFSGMMVDLSEDDVENALSHFEKFRVQYNEVSKLVPEWEHYYSPVPVNELGKALKDGDPAIVMQAGQKVGGICAGCHGAFMSQAYYKYHWGNFHGIKIQDPVRQQEVSFQQFMLFLENSFTGITIDLEQGQAENARMHLQHFRDRFDVLEESCMNCHDSERYYFVDENVKNMIDKLGQVLSTSPVDPEEIGTISKGIGMESCFKCHLVHVPAASAQMQMIKYQKSKH
;
A
#
# COMPACT_ATOMS: atom_id res chain seq x y z
N MET A 1 -4.53 -18.72 0.71
CA MET A 1 -5.68 -18.14 -0.03
C MET A 1 -5.72 -18.54 -1.50
N LEU A 2 -4.59 -18.49 -2.24
CA LEU A 2 -4.55 -18.89 -3.66
C LEU A 2 -5.08 -20.31 -3.90
N GLU A 3 -4.62 -21.31 -3.14
CA GLU A 3 -5.09 -22.69 -3.28
C GLU A 3 -6.57 -22.88 -2.93
N LEU A 4 -7.07 -22.17 -1.91
CA LEU A 4 -8.50 -22.17 -1.56
C LEU A 4 -9.34 -21.62 -2.71
N GLY A 5 -8.93 -20.48 -3.29
CA GLY A 5 -9.58 -19.88 -4.45
C GLY A 5 -9.51 -20.79 -5.68
N ARG A 6 -8.36 -21.42 -5.93
CA ARG A 6 -8.17 -22.37 -7.02
C ARG A 6 -9.12 -23.57 -6.90
N SER A 7 -9.25 -24.15 -5.71
CA SER A 7 -10.16 -25.28 -5.47
C SER A 7 -11.62 -24.88 -5.71
N PHE A 8 -12.03 -23.70 -5.23
CA PHE A 8 -13.39 -23.18 -5.46
C PHE A 8 -13.67 -22.91 -6.94
N SER A 9 -12.76 -22.22 -7.63
CA SER A 9 -12.92 -21.94 -9.07
C SER A 9 -12.85 -23.20 -9.92
N GLY A 10 -11.94 -24.14 -9.60
CA GLY A 10 -11.80 -25.40 -10.33
C GLY A 10 -13.09 -26.21 -10.33
N MET A 11 -13.75 -26.32 -9.17
CA MET A 11 -15.07 -26.96 -9.08
C MET A 11 -16.12 -26.31 -9.99
N MET A 12 -16.11 -24.97 -10.15
CA MET A 12 -17.06 -24.30 -11.06
C MET A 12 -16.70 -24.52 -12.54
N VAL A 13 -15.41 -24.60 -12.86
CA VAL A 13 -14.91 -24.91 -14.21
C VAL A 13 -15.30 -26.33 -14.59
N ASP A 14 -14.99 -27.31 -13.75
CA ASP A 14 -15.29 -28.73 -14.01
C ASP A 14 -16.81 -28.96 -14.20
N LEU A 15 -17.64 -28.29 -13.39
CA LEU A 15 -19.09 -28.33 -13.58
C LEU A 15 -19.57 -27.75 -14.91
N SER A 16 -18.90 -26.71 -15.41
CA SER A 16 -19.25 -26.13 -16.72
C SER A 16 -18.87 -27.03 -17.89
N GLU A 17 -18.02 -28.03 -17.64
CA GLU A 17 -17.57 -29.05 -18.59
C GLU A 17 -18.26 -30.41 -18.38
N ASP A 18 -19.33 -30.44 -17.56
CA ASP A 18 -20.05 -31.65 -17.14
C ASP A 18 -19.17 -32.70 -16.42
N ASP A 19 -18.01 -32.30 -15.90
CA ASP A 19 -17.07 -33.14 -15.14
C ASP A 19 -17.37 -33.12 -13.64
N VAL A 20 -18.46 -33.81 -13.27
CA VAL A 20 -18.93 -33.87 -11.88
C VAL A 20 -17.93 -34.56 -10.95
N GLU A 21 -17.16 -35.52 -11.45
CA GLU A 21 -16.17 -36.25 -10.64
C GLU A 21 -15.03 -35.31 -10.20
N ASN A 22 -14.46 -34.54 -11.13
CA ASN A 22 -13.41 -33.57 -10.79
C ASN A 22 -13.99 -32.40 -9.99
N ALA A 23 -15.22 -31.96 -10.26
CA ALA A 23 -15.89 -30.96 -9.45
C ALA A 23 -16.00 -31.37 -7.97
N LEU A 24 -16.37 -32.63 -7.68
CA LEU A 24 -16.43 -33.17 -6.33
C LEU A 24 -15.03 -33.30 -5.69
N SER A 25 -14.02 -33.68 -6.48
CA SER A 25 -12.62 -33.71 -6.03
C SER A 25 -12.12 -32.32 -5.62
N HIS A 26 -12.43 -31.29 -6.42
CA HIS A 26 -12.12 -29.90 -6.13
C HIS A 26 -12.90 -29.35 -4.93
N PHE A 27 -14.18 -29.73 -4.78
CA PHE A 27 -14.96 -29.41 -3.60
C PHE A 27 -14.31 -29.93 -2.32
N GLU A 28 -13.82 -31.17 -2.34
CA GLU A 28 -13.26 -31.76 -1.13
C GLU A 28 -11.93 -31.11 -0.73
N LYS A 29 -11.09 -30.77 -1.71
CA LYS A 29 -9.90 -29.94 -1.50
C LYS A 29 -10.29 -28.57 -0.91
N PHE A 30 -11.30 -27.92 -1.48
CA PHE A 30 -11.81 -26.65 -0.99
C PHE A 30 -12.29 -26.76 0.47
N ARG A 31 -13.09 -27.77 0.80
CA ARG A 31 -13.65 -27.97 2.14
C ARG A 31 -12.57 -28.15 3.20
N VAL A 32 -11.54 -28.95 2.89
CA VAL A 32 -10.38 -29.15 3.77
C VAL A 32 -9.65 -27.83 3.99
N GLN A 33 -9.30 -27.15 2.91
CA GLN A 33 -8.57 -25.87 2.97
C GLN A 33 -9.38 -24.78 3.69
N TYR A 34 -10.69 -24.72 3.48
CA TYR A 34 -11.58 -23.76 4.13
C TYR A 34 -11.53 -23.89 5.66
N ASN A 35 -11.55 -25.13 6.15
CA ASN A 35 -11.47 -25.44 7.58
C ASN A 35 -10.05 -25.25 8.17
N GLU A 36 -9.01 -25.37 7.36
CA GLU A 36 -7.65 -25.05 7.80
C GLU A 36 -7.46 -23.54 7.91
N VAL A 37 -7.91 -22.79 6.90
CA VAL A 37 -7.81 -21.33 6.86
C VAL A 37 -8.64 -20.67 7.97
N SER A 38 -9.80 -21.22 8.31
CA SER A 38 -10.64 -20.68 9.40
C SER A 38 -9.94 -20.67 10.76
N LYS A 39 -8.89 -21.47 10.93
CA LYS A 39 -8.12 -21.59 12.18
C LYS A 39 -6.88 -20.69 12.23
N LEU A 40 -6.49 -20.05 11.12
CA LEU A 40 -5.29 -19.22 11.06
C LEU A 40 -5.44 -17.89 11.81
N VAL A 41 -6.67 -17.35 11.86
CA VAL A 41 -6.99 -16.11 12.57
C VAL A 41 -8.25 -16.37 13.42
N PRO A 42 -8.09 -16.79 14.69
CA PRO A 42 -9.21 -17.19 15.54
C PRO A 42 -10.30 -16.12 15.67
N GLU A 43 -9.92 -14.84 15.66
CA GLU A 43 -10.86 -13.72 15.72
C GLU A 43 -11.81 -13.67 14.52
N TRP A 44 -11.47 -14.30 13.40
CA TRP A 44 -12.25 -14.34 12.18
C TRP A 44 -13.04 -15.63 11.98
N GLU A 45 -12.94 -16.59 12.91
CA GLU A 45 -13.58 -17.91 12.78
C GLU A 45 -15.09 -17.81 12.50
N HIS A 46 -15.78 -16.84 13.11
CA HIS A 46 -17.21 -16.61 12.90
C HIS A 46 -17.61 -16.21 11.48
N TYR A 47 -16.67 -15.74 10.65
CA TYR A 47 -16.91 -15.54 9.22
C TYR A 47 -16.85 -16.84 8.43
N TYR A 48 -16.25 -17.91 8.97
CA TYR A 48 -16.07 -19.19 8.29
C TYR A 48 -17.19 -20.19 8.62
N SER A 49 -18.43 -19.86 8.25
CA SER A 49 -19.56 -20.77 8.47
C SER A 49 -19.45 -22.04 7.62
N PRO A 50 -19.48 -23.24 8.22
CA PRO A 50 -19.45 -24.49 7.46
C PRO A 50 -20.79 -24.78 6.76
N VAL A 51 -21.87 -24.07 7.10
CA VAL A 51 -23.22 -24.39 6.61
C VAL A 51 -23.32 -24.21 5.09
N PRO A 52 -22.98 -23.06 4.48
CA PRO A 52 -23.03 -22.92 3.02
C PRO A 52 -22.09 -23.86 2.27
N VAL A 53 -20.94 -24.21 2.86
CA VAL A 53 -19.99 -25.17 2.28
C VAL A 53 -20.61 -26.57 2.24
N ASN A 54 -21.28 -26.99 3.31
CA ASN A 54 -21.98 -28.28 3.34
C ASN A 54 -23.18 -28.33 2.39
N GLU A 55 -23.90 -27.22 2.22
CA GLU A 55 -25.00 -27.10 1.23
C GLU A 55 -24.47 -27.24 -0.20
N LEU A 56 -23.35 -26.61 -0.51
CA LEU A 56 -22.67 -26.73 -1.81
C LEU A 56 -22.25 -28.18 -2.11
N GLY A 57 -21.69 -28.88 -1.12
CA GLY A 57 -21.33 -30.30 -1.26
C GLY A 57 -22.52 -31.22 -1.53
N LYS A 58 -23.72 -30.88 -1.03
CA LYS A 58 -24.96 -31.61 -1.33
C LYS A 58 -25.43 -31.31 -2.76
N ALA A 59 -25.50 -30.03 -3.12
CA ALA A 59 -25.91 -29.59 -4.45
C ALA A 59 -25.06 -30.23 -5.56
N LEU A 60 -23.75 -30.36 -5.35
CA LEU A 60 -22.84 -31.01 -6.31
C LEU A 60 -23.16 -32.48 -6.56
N LYS A 61 -23.64 -33.20 -5.53
CA LYS A 61 -24.02 -34.61 -5.66
C LYS A 61 -25.35 -34.78 -6.36
N ASP A 62 -26.24 -33.80 -6.21
CA ASP A 62 -27.55 -33.79 -6.88
C ASP A 62 -27.40 -33.47 -8.39
N GLY A 63 -26.29 -32.83 -8.79
CA GLY A 63 -25.90 -32.65 -10.19
C GLY A 63 -26.69 -31.58 -10.96
N ASP A 64 -27.62 -30.87 -10.31
CA ASP A 64 -28.37 -29.77 -10.92
C ASP A 64 -27.51 -28.48 -10.94
N PRO A 65 -27.09 -28.00 -12.12
CA PRO A 65 -26.22 -26.82 -12.21
C PRO A 65 -26.84 -25.56 -11.60
N ALA A 66 -28.16 -25.39 -11.67
CA ALA A 66 -28.83 -24.21 -11.11
C ALA A 66 -28.79 -24.22 -9.58
N ILE A 67 -28.97 -25.41 -8.97
CA ILE A 67 -28.87 -25.58 -7.51
C ILE A 67 -27.42 -25.38 -7.05
N VAL A 68 -26.44 -25.93 -7.78
CA VAL A 68 -25.03 -25.74 -7.45
C VAL A 68 -24.64 -24.26 -7.53
N MET A 69 -25.06 -23.54 -8.56
CA MET A 69 -24.77 -22.11 -8.68
C MET A 69 -25.33 -21.31 -7.50
N GLN A 70 -26.57 -21.57 -7.07
CA GLN A 70 -27.16 -20.90 -5.91
C GLN A 70 -26.39 -21.21 -4.61
N ALA A 71 -25.99 -22.46 -4.39
CA ALA A 71 -25.18 -22.84 -3.23
C ALA A 71 -23.78 -22.20 -3.29
N GLY A 72 -23.17 -22.14 -4.48
CA GLY A 72 -21.90 -21.47 -4.73
C GLY A 72 -21.95 -19.98 -4.41
N GLN A 73 -23.05 -19.30 -4.76
CA GLN A 73 -23.25 -17.88 -4.43
C GLN A 73 -23.26 -17.63 -2.92
N LYS A 74 -23.86 -18.52 -2.12
CA LYS A 74 -23.84 -18.39 -0.65
C LYS A 74 -22.43 -18.46 -0.09
N VAL A 75 -21.61 -19.39 -0.59
CA VAL A 75 -20.19 -19.49 -0.23
C VAL A 75 -19.42 -18.24 -0.69
N GLY A 76 -19.66 -17.79 -1.92
CA GLY A 76 -19.09 -16.56 -2.46
C GLY A 76 -19.44 -15.32 -1.62
N GLY A 77 -20.64 -15.25 -1.07
CA GLY A 77 -21.07 -14.21 -0.15
C GLY A 77 -20.26 -14.15 1.15
N ILE A 78 -19.87 -15.32 1.69
CA ILE A 78 -18.94 -15.39 2.84
C ILE A 78 -17.58 -14.81 2.47
N CYS A 79 -17.03 -15.25 1.33
CA CYS A 79 -15.74 -14.76 0.83
C CYS A 79 -15.76 -13.24 0.67
N ALA A 80 -16.81 -12.71 0.03
CA ALA A 80 -17.00 -11.28 -0.18
C ALA A 80 -17.14 -10.50 1.13
N GLY A 81 -17.89 -11.03 2.10
CA GLY A 81 -18.06 -10.40 3.41
C GLY A 81 -16.75 -10.29 4.19
N CYS A 82 -15.99 -11.38 4.27
CA CYS A 82 -14.68 -11.37 4.92
C CYS A 82 -13.67 -10.46 4.19
N HIS A 83 -13.61 -10.55 2.85
CA HIS A 83 -12.71 -9.72 2.06
C HIS A 83 -13.04 -8.23 2.20
N GLY A 84 -14.33 -7.87 2.14
CA GLY A 84 -14.78 -6.48 2.31
C GLY A 84 -14.45 -5.93 3.70
N ALA A 85 -14.52 -6.76 4.75
CA ALA A 85 -14.26 -6.33 6.11
C ALA A 85 -12.77 -6.24 6.47
N PHE A 86 -11.94 -7.19 6.02
CA PHE A 86 -10.58 -7.36 6.56
C PHE A 86 -9.46 -7.40 5.53
N MET A 87 -9.73 -7.59 4.24
CA MET A 87 -8.64 -7.79 3.26
C MET A 87 -7.71 -6.59 3.23
N SER A 88 -8.24 -5.37 3.12
CA SER A 88 -7.41 -4.15 3.15
C SER A 88 -6.56 -4.06 4.41
N GLN A 89 -7.13 -4.39 5.57
CA GLN A 89 -6.42 -4.36 6.84
C GLN A 89 -5.30 -5.40 6.89
N ALA A 90 -5.59 -6.62 6.45
CA ALA A 90 -4.62 -7.70 6.37
C ALA A 90 -3.47 -7.34 5.42
N TYR A 91 -3.78 -6.77 4.26
CA TYR A 91 -2.78 -6.31 3.31
C TYR A 91 -1.88 -5.22 3.91
N TYR A 92 -2.44 -4.15 4.47
CA TYR A 92 -1.63 -3.09 5.05
C TYR A 92 -0.83 -3.53 6.28
N LYS A 93 -1.31 -4.53 7.02
CA LYS A 93 -0.60 -5.03 8.21
C LYS A 93 0.51 -6.03 7.87
N TYR A 94 0.29 -6.94 6.93
CA TYR A 94 1.15 -8.09 6.71
C TYR A 94 1.89 -8.08 5.36
N HIS A 95 1.45 -7.27 4.40
CA HIS A 95 2.04 -7.20 3.05
C HIS A 95 2.66 -5.84 2.71
N TRP A 96 2.60 -4.89 3.64
CA TRP A 96 3.27 -3.60 3.53
C TRP A 96 4.38 -3.49 4.57
N GLY A 97 5.44 -2.74 4.23
CA GLY A 97 6.52 -2.46 5.17
C GLY A 97 6.05 -1.70 6.41
N ASN A 98 6.76 -1.87 7.52
CA ASN A 98 6.42 -1.24 8.79
C ASN A 98 6.99 0.19 8.86
N PHE A 99 6.23 1.18 8.39
CA PHE A 99 6.64 2.59 8.39
C PHE A 99 6.98 3.15 9.78
N HIS A 100 6.46 2.56 10.87
CA HIS A 100 6.75 3.01 12.24
C HIS A 100 8.10 2.50 12.74
N GLY A 101 8.61 1.40 12.18
CA GLY A 101 9.90 0.83 12.51
C GLY A 101 11.07 1.47 11.76
N ILE A 102 10.80 2.21 10.67
CA ILE A 102 11.84 2.79 9.83
C ILE A 102 12.52 3.96 10.55
N LYS A 103 13.85 3.90 10.56
CA LYS A 103 14.74 4.93 11.07
C LYS A 103 15.60 5.44 9.93
N ILE A 104 15.78 6.76 9.86
CA ILE A 104 16.61 7.42 8.85
C ILE A 104 17.60 8.33 9.56
N GLN A 105 18.86 8.28 9.12
CA GLN A 105 19.87 9.26 9.49
C GLN A 105 19.62 10.55 8.69
N ASP A 106 19.14 11.61 9.35
CA ASP A 106 18.92 12.90 8.67
C ASP A 106 20.27 13.59 8.39
N PRO A 107 20.62 13.86 7.11
CA PRO A 107 21.94 14.38 6.73
C PRO A 107 22.16 15.85 7.14
N VAL A 108 21.09 16.59 7.41
CA VAL A 108 21.19 18.00 7.82
C VAL A 108 21.23 18.12 9.34
N ARG A 109 20.43 17.32 10.05
CA ARG A 109 20.37 17.32 11.52
C ARG A 109 21.41 16.42 12.16
N GLN A 110 22.05 15.54 11.41
CA GLN A 110 23.07 14.61 11.87
C GLN A 110 22.57 13.72 13.02
N GLN A 111 21.29 13.32 12.96
CA GLN A 111 20.66 12.49 13.97
C GLN A 111 19.73 11.46 13.32
N GLU A 112 19.57 10.31 13.99
CA GLU A 112 18.57 9.33 13.61
C GLU A 112 17.16 9.84 13.98
N VAL A 113 16.24 9.79 13.03
CA VAL A 113 14.85 10.24 13.19
C VAL A 113 13.88 9.16 12.73
N SER A 114 12.62 9.25 13.15
CA SER A 114 11.59 8.38 12.57
C SER A 114 11.30 8.77 11.12
N PHE A 115 10.83 7.82 10.31
CA PHE A 115 10.40 8.09 8.93
C PHE A 115 9.38 9.25 8.85
N GLN A 116 8.42 9.32 9.78
CA GLN A 116 7.45 10.42 9.81
C GLN A 116 8.11 11.78 10.05
N GLN A 117 9.08 11.85 10.97
CA GLN A 117 9.83 13.07 11.22
C GLN A 117 10.68 13.47 10.01
N PHE A 118 11.32 12.48 9.36
CA PHE A 118 12.09 12.71 8.15
C PHE A 118 11.22 13.29 7.02
N MET A 119 10.03 12.73 6.77
CA MET A 119 9.08 13.27 5.78
C MET A 119 8.68 14.72 6.10
N LEU A 120 8.42 15.03 7.37
CA LEU A 120 8.10 16.40 7.80
C LEU A 120 9.27 17.35 7.57
N PHE A 121 10.50 16.91 7.81
CA PHE A 121 11.68 17.74 7.58
C PHE A 121 11.98 17.93 6.10
N LEU A 122 11.73 16.91 5.27
CA LEU A 122 11.78 17.02 3.81
C LEU A 122 10.75 18.03 3.29
N GLU A 123 9.50 17.93 3.74
CA GLU A 123 8.43 18.89 3.41
C GLU A 123 8.80 20.32 3.81
N ASN A 124 9.26 20.52 5.05
CA ASN A 124 9.67 21.86 5.53
C ASN A 124 10.84 22.43 4.71
N SER A 125 11.76 21.57 4.26
CA SER A 125 12.85 21.99 3.38
C SER A 125 12.29 22.46 2.04
N PHE A 126 11.37 21.68 1.46
CA PHE A 126 10.76 21.98 0.17
C PHE A 126 9.90 23.24 0.18
N THR A 127 8.92 23.32 1.09
CA THR A 127 8.00 24.46 1.19
C THR A 127 8.73 25.74 1.63
N GLY A 128 9.79 25.63 2.41
CA GLY A 128 10.60 26.78 2.84
C GLY A 128 11.22 27.54 1.66
N ILE A 129 11.53 26.85 0.54
CA ILE A 129 12.07 27.49 -0.66
C ILE A 129 11.14 28.61 -1.15
N THR A 130 9.86 28.31 -1.33
CA THR A 130 8.88 29.29 -1.85
C THR A 130 8.52 30.33 -0.80
N ILE A 131 8.35 29.92 0.47
CA ILE A 131 8.03 30.85 1.57
C ILE A 131 9.13 31.91 1.74
N ASP A 132 10.39 31.52 1.73
CA ASP A 132 11.50 32.45 1.90
C ASP A 132 11.64 33.39 0.71
N LEU A 133 11.40 32.91 -0.52
CA LEU A 133 11.37 33.76 -1.71
C LEU A 133 10.26 34.81 -1.64
N GLU A 134 9.05 34.43 -1.22
CA GLU A 134 7.92 35.35 -1.02
C GLU A 134 8.26 36.44 0.01
N GLN A 135 9.13 36.12 0.98
CA GLN A 135 9.61 37.05 2.00
C GLN A 135 10.86 37.84 1.60
N GLY A 136 11.38 37.65 0.38
CA GLY A 136 12.62 38.28 -0.10
C GLY A 136 13.91 37.72 0.53
N GLN A 137 13.83 36.57 1.18
CA GLN A 137 14.95 35.91 1.88
C GLN A 137 15.66 34.89 0.97
N ALA A 138 16.23 35.36 -0.14
CA ALA A 138 16.84 34.50 -1.16
C ALA A 138 17.91 33.54 -0.62
N GLU A 139 18.68 33.94 0.40
CA GLU A 139 19.70 33.07 0.99
C GLU A 139 19.10 31.93 1.81
N ASN A 140 18.03 32.20 2.55
CA ASN A 140 17.30 31.14 3.28
C ASN A 140 16.66 30.16 2.29
N ALA A 141 16.10 30.65 1.17
CA ALA A 141 15.57 29.79 0.12
C ALA A 141 16.64 28.84 -0.47
N ARG A 142 17.87 29.33 -0.68
CA ARG A 142 18.99 28.48 -1.14
C ARG A 142 19.39 27.44 -0.11
N MET A 143 19.44 27.81 1.17
CA MET A 143 19.69 26.87 2.26
C MET A 143 18.60 25.79 2.33
N HIS A 144 17.33 26.18 2.20
CA HIS A 144 16.20 25.26 2.14
C HIS A 144 16.28 24.30 0.94
N LEU A 145 16.72 24.77 -0.23
CA LEU A 145 16.98 23.91 -1.38
C LEU A 145 18.10 22.89 -1.10
N GLN A 146 19.22 23.32 -0.51
CA GLN A 146 20.31 22.39 -0.19
C GLN A 146 19.83 21.32 0.79
N HIS A 147 19.12 21.73 1.85
CA HIS A 147 18.52 20.81 2.81
C HIS A 147 17.52 19.84 2.17
N PHE A 148 16.77 20.29 1.17
CA PHE A 148 15.85 19.44 0.43
C PHE A 148 16.62 18.42 -0.42
N ARG A 149 17.65 18.84 -1.15
CA ARG A 149 18.54 17.97 -1.93
C ARG A 149 19.14 16.85 -1.08
N ASP A 150 19.81 17.22 0.00
CA ASP A 150 20.49 16.26 0.87
C ASP A 150 19.51 15.20 1.41
N ARG A 151 18.31 15.62 1.81
CA ARG A 151 17.27 14.69 2.28
C ARG A 151 16.65 13.88 1.14
N PHE A 152 16.53 14.44 -0.06
CA PHE A 152 15.97 13.75 -1.21
C PHE A 152 16.89 12.61 -1.67
N ASP A 153 18.20 12.80 -1.60
CA ASP A 153 19.17 11.74 -1.92
C ASP A 153 19.10 10.57 -0.92
N VAL A 154 18.98 10.87 0.38
CA VAL A 154 18.80 9.83 1.42
C VAL A 154 17.44 9.13 1.31
N LEU A 155 16.43 9.80 0.77
CA LEU A 155 15.10 9.23 0.59
C LEU A 155 15.14 8.00 -0.33
N GLU A 156 16.00 8.01 -1.35
CA GLU A 156 16.19 6.92 -2.30
C GLU A 156 16.59 5.61 -1.60
N GLU A 157 17.57 5.68 -0.69
CA GLU A 157 18.04 4.53 0.08
C GLU A 157 16.97 4.02 1.04
N SER A 158 16.10 4.91 1.54
CA SER A 158 15.07 4.55 2.51
C SER A 158 14.02 3.57 1.95
N CYS A 159 13.83 3.51 0.63
CA CYS A 159 12.90 2.60 -0.03
C CYS A 159 13.23 1.12 0.25
N MET A 160 14.52 0.79 0.44
CA MET A 160 14.98 -0.58 0.69
C MET A 160 14.59 -1.11 2.09
N ASN A 161 14.08 -0.25 2.98
CA ASN A 161 13.50 -0.72 4.25
C ASN A 161 12.21 -1.53 4.05
N CYS A 162 11.57 -1.41 2.88
CA CYS A 162 10.29 -2.06 2.57
C CYS A 162 10.32 -2.87 1.27
N HIS A 163 11.30 -2.65 0.40
CA HIS A 163 11.39 -3.27 -0.91
C HIS A 163 12.63 -4.15 -1.04
N ASP A 164 12.46 -5.36 -1.55
CA ASP A 164 13.55 -6.33 -1.77
C ASP A 164 14.33 -6.08 -3.07
N SER A 165 13.96 -5.03 -3.82
CA SER A 165 14.58 -4.65 -5.08
C SER A 165 14.57 -3.13 -5.21
N GLU A 166 15.51 -2.58 -5.98
CA GLU A 166 15.57 -1.15 -6.27
C GLU A 166 14.25 -0.60 -6.85
N ARG A 167 13.84 0.56 -6.33
CA ARG A 167 12.58 1.24 -6.65
C ARG A 167 12.79 2.75 -6.67
N TYR A 168 13.17 3.28 -7.82
CA TYR A 168 13.47 4.71 -7.98
C TYR A 168 12.35 5.51 -8.66
N TYR A 169 11.17 4.92 -8.87
CA TYR A 169 10.10 5.49 -9.71
C TYR A 169 9.67 6.92 -9.36
N PHE A 170 9.87 7.35 -8.11
CA PHE A 170 9.43 8.67 -7.61
C PHE A 170 10.59 9.53 -7.09
N VAL A 171 11.82 9.02 -7.18
CA VAL A 171 13.07 9.68 -6.79
C VAL A 171 14.10 9.57 -7.93
N ASP A 172 13.58 9.47 -9.16
CA ASP A 172 14.38 9.20 -10.34
C ASP A 172 15.20 10.42 -10.77
N GLU A 173 16.06 10.20 -11.77
CA GLU A 173 16.87 11.24 -12.39
C GLU A 173 16.02 12.39 -12.96
N ASN A 174 14.77 12.16 -13.37
CA ASN A 174 13.93 13.25 -13.86
C ASN A 174 13.59 14.22 -12.73
N VAL A 175 13.26 13.70 -11.54
CA VAL A 175 13.01 14.55 -10.37
C VAL A 175 14.29 15.23 -9.91
N LYS A 176 15.43 14.51 -9.85
CA LYS A 176 16.72 15.13 -9.51
C LYS A 176 17.10 16.27 -10.46
N ASN A 177 16.90 16.09 -11.76
CA ASN A 177 17.11 17.15 -12.75
C ASN A 177 16.19 18.36 -12.52
N MET A 178 14.94 18.16 -12.08
CA MET A 178 14.06 19.27 -11.70
C MET A 178 14.58 20.01 -10.46
N ILE A 179 15.09 19.29 -9.46
CA ILE A 179 15.72 19.86 -8.26
C ILE A 179 16.98 20.65 -8.64
N ASP A 180 17.76 20.16 -9.59
CA ASP A 180 18.93 20.86 -10.13
C ASP A 180 18.54 22.15 -10.85
N LYS A 181 17.53 22.07 -11.72
CA LYS A 181 16.97 23.24 -12.41
C LYS A 181 16.45 24.29 -11.43
N LEU A 182 15.78 23.86 -10.36
CA LEU A 182 15.31 24.76 -9.29
C LEU A 182 16.46 25.58 -8.70
N GLY A 183 17.62 24.96 -8.47
CA GLY A 183 18.81 25.65 -7.97
C GLY A 183 19.46 26.59 -8.99
N GLN A 184 19.42 26.26 -10.27
CA GLN A 184 19.88 27.16 -11.33
C GLN A 184 19.06 28.45 -11.35
N VAL A 185 17.72 28.33 -11.25
CA VAL A 185 16.81 29.49 -11.20
C VAL A 185 16.99 30.30 -9.91
N LEU A 186 17.18 29.67 -8.75
CA LEU A 186 17.50 30.37 -7.49
C LEU A 186 18.84 31.13 -7.50
N SER A 187 19.72 30.80 -8.45
CA SER A 187 21.02 31.44 -8.61
C SER A 187 20.97 32.65 -9.55
N THR A 188 19.85 32.91 -10.24
CA THR A 188 19.70 34.09 -11.09
C THR A 188 19.39 35.35 -10.29
N SER A 189 19.66 36.51 -10.88
CA SER A 189 19.29 37.81 -10.31
C SER A 189 18.69 38.71 -11.42
N PRO A 190 17.38 39.03 -11.37
CA PRO A 190 16.41 38.59 -10.37
C PRO A 190 16.07 37.08 -10.48
N VAL A 191 15.53 36.52 -9.40
CA VAL A 191 14.93 35.18 -9.40
C VAL A 191 13.58 35.25 -10.12
N ASP A 192 13.28 34.29 -10.98
CA ASP A 192 11.99 34.17 -11.66
C ASP A 192 10.99 33.34 -10.82
N PRO A 193 10.01 33.97 -10.14
CA PRO A 193 9.06 33.25 -9.29
C PRO A 193 8.10 32.33 -10.07
N GLU A 194 7.80 32.64 -11.34
CA GLU A 194 6.92 31.80 -12.16
C GLU A 194 7.62 30.49 -12.54
N GLU A 195 8.91 30.59 -12.89
CA GLU A 195 9.72 29.41 -13.18
C GLU A 195 9.93 28.54 -11.93
N ILE A 196 10.20 29.15 -10.77
CA ILE A 196 10.25 28.43 -9.47
C ILE A 196 8.94 27.69 -9.21
N GLY A 197 7.80 28.36 -9.34
CA GLY A 197 6.49 27.75 -9.10
C GLY A 197 6.21 26.58 -10.04
N THR A 198 6.59 26.71 -11.31
CA THR A 198 6.42 25.67 -12.32
C THR A 198 7.26 24.43 -12.00
N ILE A 199 8.54 24.61 -11.65
CA ILE A 199 9.44 23.50 -11.31
C ILE A 199 9.00 22.82 -10.01
N SER A 200 8.66 23.60 -8.97
CA SER A 200 8.18 23.06 -7.70
C SER A 200 6.89 22.24 -7.87
N LYS A 201 5.97 22.70 -8.72
CA LYS A 201 4.78 21.92 -9.08
C LYS A 201 5.16 20.60 -9.78
N GLY A 202 6.14 20.63 -10.67
CA GLY A 202 6.69 19.43 -11.33
C GLY A 202 7.21 18.41 -10.32
N ILE A 203 8.09 18.83 -9.40
CA ILE A 203 8.61 17.97 -8.32
C ILE A 203 7.47 17.41 -7.47
N GLY A 204 6.52 18.26 -7.07
CA GLY A 204 5.37 17.86 -6.27
C GLY A 204 4.49 16.80 -6.96
N MET A 205 4.28 16.91 -8.27
CA MET A 205 3.45 15.97 -9.03
C MET A 205 4.17 14.66 -9.39
N GLU A 206 5.44 14.76 -9.79
CA GLU A 206 6.20 13.61 -10.29
C GLU A 206 6.81 12.78 -9.16
N SER A 207 7.04 13.37 -7.98
CA SER A 207 7.55 12.69 -6.80
C SER A 207 6.51 12.61 -5.67
N CYS A 208 6.28 13.73 -4.97
CA CYS A 208 5.56 13.75 -3.70
C CYS A 208 4.15 13.15 -3.82
N PHE A 209 3.39 13.56 -4.85
CA PHE A 209 2.03 13.09 -5.08
C PHE A 209 1.98 11.58 -5.35
N LYS A 210 2.86 11.05 -6.20
CA LYS A 210 2.90 9.62 -6.52
C LYS A 210 3.35 8.78 -5.33
N CYS A 211 4.37 9.24 -4.60
CA CYS A 211 4.79 8.65 -3.33
C CYS A 211 3.62 8.58 -2.34
N HIS A 212 2.92 9.69 -2.15
CA HIS A 212 1.81 9.77 -1.21
C HIS A 212 0.63 8.90 -1.62
N LEU A 213 0.27 8.88 -2.90
CA LEU A 213 -0.82 8.07 -3.43
C LEU A 213 -0.63 6.58 -3.10
N VAL A 214 0.60 6.11 -3.15
CA VAL A 214 0.94 4.70 -2.89
C VAL A 214 1.11 4.44 -1.39
N HIS A 215 1.93 5.22 -0.68
CA HIS A 215 2.40 4.84 0.65
C HIS A 215 1.56 5.40 1.80
N VAL A 216 0.97 6.59 1.66
CA VAL A 216 0.24 7.24 2.76
C VAL A 216 -1.01 6.46 3.18
N PRO A 217 -1.83 5.87 2.28
CA PRO A 217 -2.95 5.04 2.67
C PRO A 217 -2.53 3.87 3.58
N ALA A 218 -1.45 3.17 3.22
CA ALA A 218 -0.93 2.04 3.99
C ALA A 218 -0.39 2.48 5.36
N ALA A 219 0.47 3.52 5.40
CA ALA A 219 1.02 4.05 6.63
C ALA A 219 -0.09 4.56 7.58
N SER A 220 -1.09 5.25 7.03
CA SER A 220 -2.23 5.77 7.79
C SER A 220 -3.10 4.64 8.35
N ALA A 221 -3.37 3.62 7.55
CA ALA A 221 -4.13 2.44 7.99
C ALA A 221 -3.41 1.72 9.14
N GLN A 222 -2.09 1.51 9.03
CA GLN A 222 -1.28 0.93 10.11
C GLN A 222 -1.37 1.77 11.40
N MET A 223 -1.30 3.09 11.30
CA MET A 223 -1.41 3.97 12.47
C MET A 223 -2.78 3.87 13.14
N GLN A 224 -3.86 3.81 12.37
CA GLN A 224 -5.22 3.67 12.91
C GLN A 224 -5.41 2.31 13.59
N MET A 225 -4.84 1.24 13.04
CA MET A 225 -4.87 -0.09 13.68
C MET A 225 -4.16 -0.08 15.04
N ILE A 226 -2.99 0.55 15.13
CA ILE A 226 -2.25 0.68 16.41
C ILE A 226 -3.08 1.45 17.43
N LYS A 227 -3.70 2.56 17.04
CA LYS A 227 -4.57 3.36 17.93
C LYS A 227 -5.77 2.55 18.42
N TYR A 228 -6.43 1.83 17.51
CA TYR A 228 -7.57 0.99 17.86
C TYR A 228 -7.20 -0.12 18.85
N GLN A 229 -6.07 -0.80 18.64
CA GLN A 229 -5.56 -1.81 19.58
C GLN A 229 -5.28 -1.23 20.96
N LYS A 230 -4.64 -0.06 21.03
CA LYS A 230 -4.38 0.64 22.31
C LYS A 230 -5.65 1.10 23.03
N SER A 231 -6.74 1.39 22.30
CA SER A 231 -8.00 1.81 22.91
C SER A 231 -8.82 0.68 23.54
N LYS A 232 -8.44 -0.58 23.28
CA LYS A 232 -9.08 -1.78 23.82
C LYS A 232 -8.41 -2.32 25.09
N HIS A 233 -7.30 -1.72 25.52
CA HIS A 233 -6.51 -2.09 26.69
C HIS A 233 -6.30 -0.86 27.57
#